data_AF-A0A1V6CJ93-F1
#
_entry.id   AF-A0A1V6CJ93-F1
#
_cell.length_a   1.000
_cell.length_b   1.000
_cell.length_c   1.000
_cell.angle_alpha   90.00
_cell.angle_beta   90.00
_cell.angle_gamma   90.00
#
_symmetry.space_group_name_H-M   'P 1'
#
loop_
_entity.id
_entity.type
_entity.pdbx_description
1 polymer ?
#
loop_
_entity_poly.entity_id
_entity_poly.type
_entity_poly.pdbx_seq_one_letter_code
_entity_poly.pdbx_strand_id
1 'polypeptide(L)'
;MRKVISLWVGLTLLLSACALLQPKGQRIVWPEQIRYMEAMCELDMSWQGMNYDGSMSLIMDYPSQLRMELYGPFGNTLMLLKKDNENFLLVTKDEKITDPTLFEDRFGFKIREFMDDIAMIPQKSLAGNGQLTVQKAAYRVLYRSNNKESTMCWENREGSICIKFLEVKFG
;
A
#
# COMPACT_ATOMS: atom_id res chain seq x y z
N MET A 1 23.50 37.66 27.92
CA MET A 1 22.23 37.47 27.17
C MET A 1 22.41 36.83 25.78
N ARG A 2 23.35 37.27 24.93
CA ARG A 2 23.60 36.66 23.58
C ARG A 2 23.82 35.14 23.56
N LYS A 3 24.49 34.57 24.57
CA LYS A 3 24.79 33.13 24.66
C LYS A 3 23.56 32.26 24.96
N VAL A 4 22.58 32.80 25.69
CA VAL A 4 21.35 32.05 26.05
C VAL A 4 20.43 31.95 24.83
N ILE A 5 20.28 33.04 24.08
CA ILE A 5 19.47 33.07 22.85
C ILE A 5 20.01 32.07 21.80
N SER A 6 21.34 31.96 21.67
CA SER A 6 21.97 30.99 20.76
C SER A 6 21.73 29.53 21.15
N LEU A 7 21.55 29.24 22.44
CA LEU A 7 21.32 27.89 22.93
C LEU A 7 19.89 27.40 22.64
N TRP A 8 18.91 28.31 22.75
CA TRP A 8 17.50 28.02 22.45
C TRP A 8 17.25 27.82 20.96
N VAL A 9 17.89 28.63 20.10
CA VAL A 9 17.79 28.46 18.64
C VAL A 9 18.40 27.13 18.18
N GLY A 10 19.53 26.73 18.77
CA GLY A 10 20.14 25.42 18.50
C GLY A 10 19.24 24.25 18.92
N LEU A 11 18.57 24.36 20.07
CA LEU A 11 17.66 23.33 20.58
C LEU A 11 16.41 23.18 19.70
N THR A 12 15.83 24.28 19.21
CA THR A 12 14.68 24.23 18.28
C THR A 12 15.05 23.62 16.93
N LEU A 13 16.26 23.89 16.41
CA LEU A 13 16.75 23.30 15.16
C LEU A 13 16.98 21.78 15.27
N LEU A 14 17.47 21.31 16.43
CA LEU A 14 17.68 19.89 16.68
C LEU A 14 16.36 19.10 16.79
N LEU A 15 15.33 19.69 17.41
CA LEU A 15 14.02 19.05 17.52
C LEU A 15 13.26 18.98 16.18
N SER A 16 13.47 19.95 15.28
CA SER A 16 12.89 19.90 13.93
C SER A 16 13.50 18.84 13.01
N ALA A 17 14.73 18.36 13.30
CA ALA A 17 15.41 17.41 12.43
C ALA A 17 14.82 15.99 12.47
N CYS A 18 14.19 15.59 13.59
CA CYS A 18 13.59 14.25 13.72
C CYS A 18 12.29 14.10 12.92
N ALA A 19 11.57 15.18 12.65
CA ALA A 19 10.33 15.14 11.86
C ALA A 19 10.55 14.85 10.37
N LEU A 20 11.80 14.98 9.87
CA LEU A 20 12.16 14.81 8.46
C LEU A 20 12.77 13.44 8.14
N LEU A 21 12.97 12.57 9.14
CA LEU A 21 13.33 11.17 8.89
C LEU A 21 12.09 10.39 8.44
N GLN A 22 11.76 10.51 7.15
CA GLN A 22 10.83 9.58 6.53
C GLN A 22 11.39 8.16 6.61
N PRO A 23 10.57 7.15 6.95
CA PRO A 23 10.97 5.75 6.87
C PRO A 23 11.50 5.49 5.46
N LYS A 24 12.79 5.17 5.35
CA LYS A 24 13.36 4.77 4.06
C LYS A 24 12.78 3.39 3.73
N GLY A 25 12.18 3.26 2.56
CA GLY A 25 11.76 1.98 2.03
C GLY A 25 12.91 0.98 2.11
N GLN A 26 12.62 -0.24 2.57
CA GLN A 26 13.61 -1.30 2.58
C GLN A 26 13.46 -2.18 1.33
N ARG A 27 14.58 -2.80 0.94
CA ARG A 27 14.53 -3.86 -0.06
C ARG A 27 13.82 -5.06 0.56
N ILE A 28 12.68 -5.44 -0.01
CA ILE A 28 11.92 -6.61 0.43
C ILE A 28 12.36 -7.82 -0.39
N VAL A 29 12.75 -8.88 0.32
CA VAL A 29 13.00 -10.19 -0.28
C VAL A 29 11.67 -10.94 -0.29
N TRP A 30 11.05 -10.99 -1.46
CA TRP A 30 9.78 -11.67 -1.66
C TRP A 30 9.98 -13.20 -1.59
N PRO A 31 9.19 -13.93 -0.79
CA PRO A 31 9.24 -15.38 -0.76
C PRO A 31 8.69 -15.96 -2.07
N GLU A 32 9.00 -17.23 -2.34
CA GLU A 32 8.43 -17.93 -3.50
C GLU A 32 6.90 -18.02 -3.40
N GLN A 33 6.36 -18.15 -2.19
CA GLN A 33 4.92 -18.22 -1.92
C GLN A 33 4.57 -17.28 -0.77
N ILE A 34 3.54 -16.46 -0.97
CA ILE A 34 2.98 -15.59 0.05
C ILE A 34 1.72 -16.26 0.57
N ARG A 35 1.79 -16.82 1.79
CA ARG A 35 0.61 -17.31 2.52
C ARG A 35 0.12 -16.25 3.49
N TYR A 36 1.03 -15.74 4.30
CA TYR A 36 0.75 -14.64 5.21
C TYR A 36 1.64 -13.43 4.89
N MET A 37 1.05 -12.24 4.99
CA MET A 37 1.76 -10.97 4.88
C MET A 37 1.19 -9.99 5.90
N GLU A 38 2.08 -9.31 6.62
CA GLU A 38 1.76 -8.11 7.39
C GLU A 38 2.72 -7.01 6.95
N ALA A 39 2.19 -5.84 6.60
CA ALA A 39 2.96 -4.78 6.00
C ALA A 39 2.54 -3.39 6.50
N MET A 40 3.54 -2.53 6.64
CA MET A 40 3.37 -1.08 6.72
C MET A 40 3.71 -0.48 5.36
N CYS A 41 2.80 0.34 4.84
CA CYS A 41 2.87 0.84 3.48
C CYS A 41 2.51 2.33 3.42
N GLU A 42 2.78 2.93 2.26
CA GLU A 42 2.15 4.17 1.80
C GLU A 42 1.31 3.83 0.57
N LEU A 43 0.11 4.40 0.51
CA LEU A 43 -0.75 4.34 -0.67
C LEU A 43 -0.67 5.69 -1.39
N ASP A 44 -0.51 5.62 -2.71
CA ASP A 44 -0.73 6.73 -3.63
C ASP A 44 -1.71 6.24 -4.70
N MET A 45 -2.93 6.75 -4.66
CA MET A 45 -4.01 6.31 -5.52
C MET A 45 -4.67 7.51 -6.20
N SER A 46 -4.73 7.43 -7.52
CA SER A 46 -5.61 8.22 -8.37
C SER A 46 -6.29 7.25 -9.31
N TRP A 47 -7.57 6.91 -9.08
CA TRP A 47 -8.25 5.86 -9.83
C TRP A 47 -9.72 6.22 -10.03
N GLN A 48 -10.17 6.28 -11.29
CA GLN A 48 -11.56 6.59 -11.63
C GLN A 48 -12.10 7.86 -10.94
N GLY A 49 -11.27 8.90 -10.85
CA GLY A 49 -11.62 10.17 -10.20
C GLY A 49 -11.55 10.16 -8.66
N MET A 50 -11.28 9.01 -8.04
CA MET A 50 -10.97 8.93 -6.61
C MET A 50 -9.50 9.24 -6.39
N ASN A 51 -9.18 9.97 -5.32
CA ASN A 51 -7.81 10.25 -4.92
C ASN A 51 -7.65 9.94 -3.44
N TYR A 52 -6.68 9.10 -3.12
CA TYR A 52 -6.32 8.71 -1.76
C TYR A 52 -4.81 8.67 -1.64
N ASP A 53 -4.27 9.37 -0.65
CA ASP A 53 -2.88 9.29 -0.26
C ASP A 53 -2.78 9.12 1.26
N GLY A 54 -1.78 8.36 1.71
CA GLY A 54 -1.52 8.22 3.13
C GLY A 54 -0.78 6.97 3.54
N SER A 55 -0.51 6.86 4.84
CA SER A 55 0.05 5.65 5.43
C SER A 55 -1.02 4.56 5.48
N MET A 56 -0.62 3.31 5.29
CA MET A 56 -1.53 2.18 5.22
C MET A 56 -0.96 0.98 5.97
N SER A 57 -1.82 0.24 6.67
CA SER A 57 -1.51 -1.12 7.15
C SER A 57 -2.18 -2.16 6.27
N LEU A 58 -1.45 -3.20 5.89
CA LEU A 58 -1.95 -4.33 5.11
C LEU A 58 -1.69 -5.63 5.87
N ILE A 59 -2.72 -6.44 6.03
CA ILE A 59 -2.63 -7.81 6.55
C ILE A 59 -3.33 -8.73 5.57
N MET A 60 -2.71 -9.83 5.20
CA MET A 60 -3.26 -10.82 4.29
C MET A 60 -2.94 -12.23 4.78
N ASP A 61 -3.98 -13.07 4.86
CA ASP A 61 -3.86 -14.52 4.99
C ASP A 61 -4.50 -15.12 3.73
N TYR A 62 -3.67 -15.34 2.72
CA TYR A 62 -4.12 -15.72 1.39
C TYR A 62 -4.62 -17.18 1.36
N PRO A 63 -5.79 -17.45 0.77
CA PRO A 63 -6.68 -16.52 0.08
C PRO A 63 -7.89 -16.05 0.91
N SER A 64 -7.91 -16.35 2.20
CA SER A 64 -9.10 -16.24 3.04
C SER A 64 -9.37 -14.82 3.54
N GLN A 65 -8.31 -14.07 3.85
CA GLN A 65 -8.42 -12.78 4.51
C GLN A 65 -7.54 -11.72 3.86
N LEU A 66 -8.09 -10.52 3.74
CA LEU A 66 -7.37 -9.29 3.41
C LEU A 66 -7.92 -8.20 4.33
N ARG A 67 -7.03 -7.43 4.95
CA ARG A 67 -7.37 -6.19 5.63
C ARG A 67 -6.39 -5.11 5.21
N MET A 68 -6.91 -4.03 4.65
CA MET A 68 -6.16 -2.82 4.35
C MET A 68 -6.84 -1.65 5.04
N GLU A 69 -6.06 -0.86 5.76
CA GLU A 69 -6.55 0.32 6.47
C GLU A 69 -5.64 1.49 6.13
N LEU A 70 -6.23 2.50 5.49
CA LEU A 70 -5.56 3.73 5.07
C LEU A 70 -5.83 4.82 6.11
N TYR A 71 -4.76 5.49 6.53
CA TYR A 71 -4.78 6.54 7.53
C TYR A 71 -4.42 7.89 6.92
N GLY A 72 -5.17 8.93 7.29
CA GLY A 72 -4.84 10.31 6.98
C GLY A 72 -3.71 10.85 7.86
N PRO A 73 -3.28 12.11 7.62
CA PRO A 73 -2.17 12.72 8.33
C PRO A 73 -2.38 12.88 9.85
N PHE A 74 -3.64 12.79 10.31
CA PHE A 74 -4.01 12.87 11.72
C PHE A 74 -4.33 11.50 12.35
N GLY A 75 -4.03 10.40 11.65
CA GLY A 75 -4.27 9.04 12.12
C GLY A 75 -5.73 8.58 12.04
N ASN A 76 -6.63 9.38 11.47
CA ASN A 76 -8.00 8.95 11.21
C ASN A 76 -8.04 7.98 10.02
N THR A 77 -8.87 6.94 10.09
CA THR A 77 -9.08 6.01 8.99
C THR A 77 -9.84 6.68 7.84
N LEU A 78 -9.24 6.72 6.66
CA LEU A 78 -9.82 7.25 5.43
C LEU A 78 -10.52 6.15 4.62
N MET A 79 -9.96 4.94 4.64
CA MET A 79 -10.49 3.78 3.94
C MET A 79 -10.19 2.52 4.74
N LEU A 80 -11.18 1.64 4.86
CA LEU A 80 -11.03 0.27 5.36
C LEU A 80 -11.54 -0.70 4.30
N LEU A 81 -10.66 -1.55 3.78
CA LEU A 81 -11.01 -2.69 2.95
C LEU A 81 -10.79 -3.96 3.76
N LYS A 82 -11.82 -4.77 3.93
CA LYS A 82 -11.77 -6.06 4.63
C LYS A 82 -12.46 -7.14 3.79
N LYS A 83 -11.73 -8.21 3.53
CA LYS A 83 -12.26 -9.49 3.07
C LYS A 83 -11.99 -10.53 4.16
N ASP A 84 -13.01 -11.31 4.51
CA ASP A 84 -12.91 -12.39 5.49
C ASP A 84 -13.82 -13.55 5.07
N ASN A 85 -13.20 -14.58 4.49
CA ASN A 85 -13.87 -15.73 3.89
C ASN A 85 -14.85 -15.33 2.79
N GLU A 86 -16.16 -15.28 3.04
CA GLU A 86 -17.14 -14.77 2.05
C GLU A 86 -17.57 -13.33 2.35
N ASN A 87 -17.24 -12.81 3.54
CA ASN A 87 -17.62 -11.46 3.93
C ASN A 87 -16.71 -10.44 3.26
N PHE A 88 -17.33 -9.36 2.76
CA PHE A 88 -16.65 -8.22 2.16
C PHE A 88 -17.14 -6.92 2.80
N LEU A 89 -16.22 -5.99 3.01
CA LEU A 89 -16.50 -4.67 3.52
C LEU A 89 -15.48 -3.69 2.96
N LEU A 90 -15.94 -2.66 2.26
CA LEU A 90 -15.20 -1.45 1.97
C LEU A 90 -15.93 -0.27 2.62
N VAL A 91 -15.23 0.49 3.46
CA VAL A 91 -15.73 1.71 4.09
C VAL A 91 -14.81 2.85 3.71
N THR A 92 -15.39 3.91 3.18
CA THR A 92 -14.75 5.23 3.04
C THR A 92 -15.55 6.25 3.86
N LYS A 93 -15.18 7.52 3.76
CA LYS A 93 -16.00 8.60 4.33
C LYS A 93 -17.39 8.71 3.68
N ASP A 94 -17.48 8.39 2.39
CA ASP A 94 -18.66 8.70 1.57
C ASP A 94 -19.55 7.48 1.34
N GLU A 95 -18.98 6.28 1.43
CA GLU A 95 -19.69 5.05 1.11
C GLU A 95 -19.30 3.86 2.00
N LYS A 96 -20.23 2.91 2.08
CA LYS A 96 -20.03 1.59 2.66
C LYS A 96 -20.52 0.55 1.67
N ILE A 97 -19.61 -0.27 1.16
CA ILE A 97 -19.89 -1.35 0.21
C ILE A 97 -19.69 -2.68 0.94
N THR A 98 -20.71 -3.53 0.93
CA THR A 98 -20.65 -4.90 1.48
C THR A 98 -20.77 -5.98 0.41
N ASP A 99 -21.15 -5.59 -0.82
CA ASP A 99 -21.24 -6.48 -1.96
C ASP A 99 -19.94 -6.40 -2.79
N PRO A 100 -19.19 -7.51 -2.96
CA PRO A 100 -17.95 -7.51 -3.74
C PRO A 100 -18.18 -7.22 -5.24
N THR A 101 -19.40 -7.36 -5.75
CA THR A 101 -19.70 -6.99 -7.15
C THR A 101 -19.65 -5.49 -7.36
N LEU A 102 -20.13 -4.69 -6.39
CA LEU A 102 -20.00 -3.23 -6.43
C LEU A 102 -18.54 -2.76 -6.33
N PHE A 103 -17.67 -3.54 -5.67
CA PHE A 103 -16.23 -3.30 -5.73
C PHE A 103 -15.68 -3.54 -7.14
N GLU A 104 -16.09 -4.63 -7.80
CA GLU A 104 -15.68 -4.91 -9.19
C GLU A 104 -16.14 -3.80 -10.14
N ASP A 105 -17.40 -3.34 -10.01
CA ASP A 105 -17.93 -2.24 -10.81
C ASP A 105 -17.13 -0.94 -10.60
N ARG A 106 -16.67 -0.71 -9.36
CA ARG A 106 -15.96 0.51 -8.95
C ARG A 106 -14.47 0.51 -9.27
N PHE A 107 -13.82 -0.64 -9.30
CA PHE A 107 -12.38 -0.73 -9.50
C PHE A 107 -11.99 -1.38 -10.83
N GLY A 108 -12.94 -2.06 -11.50
CA GLY A 108 -12.73 -2.76 -12.77
C GLY A 108 -11.98 -4.08 -12.63
N PHE A 109 -11.88 -4.62 -11.40
CA PHE A 109 -11.26 -5.91 -11.11
C PHE A 109 -11.84 -6.53 -9.84
N LYS A 110 -11.78 -7.85 -9.74
CA LYS A 110 -12.35 -8.57 -8.60
C LYS A 110 -11.46 -8.44 -7.37
N ILE A 111 -12.07 -8.43 -6.18
CA ILE A 111 -11.31 -8.48 -4.92
C ILE A 111 -10.35 -9.68 -4.87
N ARG A 112 -10.75 -10.82 -5.46
CA ARG A 112 -9.87 -12.00 -5.53
C ARG A 112 -8.67 -11.77 -6.44
N GLU A 113 -8.86 -11.13 -7.59
CA GLU A 113 -7.75 -10.82 -8.51
C GLU A 113 -6.78 -9.83 -7.87
N PHE A 114 -7.30 -8.85 -7.13
CA PHE A 114 -6.49 -7.92 -6.34
C PHE A 114 -5.64 -8.65 -5.28
N MET A 115 -6.24 -9.60 -4.55
CA MET A 115 -5.50 -10.44 -3.60
C MET A 115 -4.47 -11.34 -4.29
N ASP A 116 -4.80 -11.92 -5.45
CA ASP A 116 -3.85 -12.71 -6.24
C ASP A 116 -2.66 -11.87 -6.67
N ASP A 117 -2.88 -10.61 -7.07
CA ASP A 117 -1.81 -9.69 -7.44
C ASP A 117 -0.94 -9.31 -6.22
N ILE A 118 -1.53 -9.02 -5.05
CA ILE A 118 -0.77 -8.80 -3.80
C ILE A 118 0.06 -10.04 -3.43
N ALA A 119 -0.51 -11.23 -3.61
CA ALA A 119 0.17 -12.51 -3.38
C ALA A 119 1.14 -12.92 -4.50
N MET A 120 1.28 -12.10 -5.56
CA MET A 120 2.10 -12.36 -6.74
C MET A 120 1.77 -13.69 -7.46
N ILE A 121 0.47 -14.02 -7.56
CA ILE A 121 -0.07 -15.25 -8.16
C ILE A 121 -0.59 -15.00 -9.60
N PRO A 122 -0.31 -15.91 -10.56
CA PRO A 122 0.59 -17.07 -10.45
C PRO A 122 2.04 -16.62 -10.27
N GLN A 123 2.82 -17.42 -9.53
CA GLN A 123 4.20 -17.11 -9.13
C GLN A 123 5.01 -16.54 -10.28
N LYS A 124 5.45 -15.29 -10.12
CA LYS A 124 6.32 -14.62 -11.07
C LYS A 124 7.56 -14.13 -10.33
N SER A 125 8.70 -14.73 -10.65
CA SER A 125 9.98 -14.22 -10.18
C SER A 125 10.19 -12.80 -10.70
N LEU A 126 10.55 -11.88 -9.82
CA LEU A 126 11.09 -10.59 -10.25
C LEU A 126 12.28 -10.87 -11.18
N ALA A 127 12.31 -10.23 -12.35
CA ALA A 127 13.44 -10.38 -13.25
C ALA A 127 14.73 -9.91 -12.57
N GLY A 128 15.90 -10.27 -13.11
CA GLY A 128 17.20 -9.91 -12.52
C GLY A 128 17.44 -8.41 -12.31
N ASN A 129 16.61 -7.55 -12.93
CA ASN A 129 16.59 -6.09 -12.73
C ASN A 129 15.69 -5.61 -11.57
N GLY A 130 15.08 -6.53 -10.81
CA GLY A 130 14.19 -6.22 -9.69
C GLY A 130 12.82 -5.70 -10.13
N GLN A 131 12.40 -5.94 -11.38
CA GLN A 131 11.10 -5.52 -11.88
C GLN A 131 10.32 -6.69 -12.49
N LEU A 132 9.00 -6.60 -12.41
CA LEU A 132 8.07 -7.51 -13.06
C LEU A 132 6.84 -6.72 -13.49
N THR A 133 6.39 -6.95 -14.72
CA THR A 133 5.14 -6.40 -15.22
C THR A 133 4.19 -7.54 -15.56
N VAL A 134 2.97 -7.46 -15.07
CA VAL A 134 1.89 -8.40 -15.35
C VAL A 134 0.80 -7.69 -16.12
N GLN A 135 0.66 -8.05 -17.40
CA GLN A 135 -0.44 -7.54 -18.22
C GLN A 135 -1.71 -8.36 -17.96
N LYS A 136 -2.81 -7.69 -17.62
CA LYS A 136 -4.17 -8.24 -17.55
C LYS A 136 -5.03 -7.57 -18.63
N ALA A 137 -6.28 -8.00 -18.76
CA ALA A 137 -7.20 -7.45 -19.76
C ALA A 137 -7.54 -5.97 -19.50
N ALA A 138 -7.87 -5.62 -18.25
CA ALA A 138 -8.34 -4.27 -17.89
C ALA A 138 -7.24 -3.35 -17.34
N TYR A 139 -6.15 -3.91 -16.81
CA TYR A 139 -5.07 -3.16 -16.16
C TYR A 139 -3.74 -3.90 -16.29
N ARG A 140 -2.65 -3.26 -15.88
CA ARG A 140 -1.35 -3.91 -15.68
C ARG A 140 -0.90 -3.73 -14.24
N VAL A 141 -0.11 -4.68 -13.73
CA VAL A 141 0.51 -4.60 -12.41
C VAL A 141 2.02 -4.50 -12.58
N LEU A 142 2.64 -3.49 -11.99
CA LEU A 142 4.07 -3.26 -11.99
C LEU A 142 4.60 -3.50 -10.58
N TYR A 143 5.45 -4.52 -10.45
CA TYR A 143 6.20 -4.79 -9.25
C TYR A 143 7.61 -4.24 -9.45
N ARG A 144 8.08 -3.43 -8.51
CA ARG A 144 9.45 -2.94 -8.49
C ARG A 144 10.03 -3.23 -7.11
N SER A 145 11.20 -3.84 -7.05
CA SER A 145 11.97 -4.00 -5.83
C SER A 145 13.41 -3.68 -6.15
N ASN A 146 13.90 -2.57 -5.62
CA ASN A 146 15.29 -2.16 -5.72
C ASN A 146 15.86 -1.93 -4.32
N ASN A 147 17.11 -1.46 -4.23
CA ASN A 147 17.78 -1.27 -2.94
C ASN A 147 17.18 -0.17 -2.05
N LYS A 148 16.23 0.63 -2.57
CA LYS A 148 15.64 1.78 -1.88
C LYS A 148 14.13 1.67 -1.69
N GLU A 149 13.43 0.96 -2.58
CA GLU A 149 11.98 0.94 -2.62
C GLU A 149 11.48 -0.39 -3.14
N SER A 150 10.38 -0.85 -2.53
CA SER A 150 9.57 -1.94 -3.06
C SER A 150 8.16 -1.41 -3.27
N THR A 151 7.66 -1.50 -4.50
CA THR A 151 6.34 -0.98 -4.88
C THR A 151 5.55 -1.98 -5.70
N MET A 152 4.23 -1.90 -5.58
CA MET A 152 3.27 -2.60 -6.43
C MET A 152 2.25 -1.58 -6.93
N CYS A 153 2.17 -1.41 -8.25
CA CYS A 153 1.28 -0.44 -8.87
C CYS A 153 0.34 -1.12 -9.86
N TRP A 154 -0.96 -0.96 -9.66
CA TRP A 154 -1.99 -1.23 -10.65
C TRP A 154 -2.14 0.02 -11.50
N GLU A 155 -2.08 -0.12 -12.83
CA GLU A 155 -2.18 1.00 -13.76
C GLU A 155 -3.14 0.65 -14.90
N ASN A 156 -4.02 1.59 -15.24
CA ASN A 156 -4.84 1.56 -16.44
C ASN A 156 -4.93 2.98 -17.04
N ARG A 157 -5.86 3.21 -17.96
CA ARG A 157 -6.07 4.55 -18.57
C ARG A 157 -6.75 5.55 -17.64
N GLU A 158 -7.41 5.05 -16.60
CA GLU A 158 -8.20 5.82 -15.63
C GLU A 158 -7.38 6.21 -14.39
N GLY A 159 -6.15 5.68 -14.28
CA GLY A 159 -5.16 6.11 -13.30
C GLY A 159 -4.31 4.96 -12.75
N SER A 160 -3.89 5.09 -11.50
CA SER A 160 -3.03 4.15 -10.79
C SER A 160 -3.38 3.98 -9.32
N ILE A 161 -3.21 2.78 -8.81
CA ILE A 161 -3.19 2.46 -7.37
C ILE A 161 -1.77 1.98 -7.10
N CYS A 162 -0.99 2.71 -6.32
CA CYS A 162 0.40 2.37 -6.00
C CYS A 162 0.57 2.16 -4.50
N ILE A 163 1.07 0.99 -4.13
CA ILE A 163 1.48 0.65 -2.77
C ILE A 163 3.00 0.69 -2.71
N LYS A 164 3.55 1.51 -1.82
CA LYS A 164 4.96 1.50 -1.45
C LYS A 164 5.11 0.80 -0.11
N PHE A 165 5.87 -0.29 -0.09
CA PHE A 165 6.11 -1.06 1.12
C PHE A 165 7.27 -0.46 1.92
N LEU A 166 7.02 -0.12 3.18
CA LEU A 166 8.01 0.38 4.13
C LEU A 166 8.62 -0.78 4.91
N GLU A 167 7.75 -1.67 5.40
CA GLU A 167 8.11 -2.89 6.15
C GLU A 167 7.15 -4.01 5.77
N VAL A 168 7.67 -5.25 5.68
CA VAL A 168 6.88 -6.45 5.43
C VAL A 168 7.39 -7.59 6.28
N LYS A 169 6.46 -8.35 6.85
CA LYS A 169 6.68 -9.63 7.52
C LYS A 169 5.90 -10.70 6.78
N PHE A 170 6.57 -11.81 6.50
CA PHE A 170 5.98 -13.01 5.94
C PHE A 170 5.90 -14.09 7.02
N GLY A 171 4.91 -14.98 6.91
CA GLY A 171 4.68 -16.12 7.82
C GLY A 171 4.53 -17.43 7.07
#